data_AF-A0A2S8JMX8-F1
#
_entry.id   AF-A0A2S8JMX8-F1
#
_cell.length_a   1.000
_cell.length_b   1.000
_cell.length_c   1.000
_cell.angle_alpha   90.00
_cell.angle_beta   90.00
_cell.angle_gamma   90.00
#
_symmetry.space_group_name_H-M   'P 1'
#
loop_
_entity.id
_entity.type
_entity.pdbx_description
1 polymer ?
#
loop_
_entity_poly.entity_id
_entity_poly.type
_entity_poly.pdbx_seq_one_letter_code
_entity_poly.pdbx_strand_id
1 'polypeptide(L)' 'MGVMWASVMLVFMANSEPVDMVTGIYDSKEECIAAMKEQKIPGNCYPVEKIIHQNFTETPASKS' A
#
# COMPACT_ATOMS: atom_id res chain seq x y z
N MET A 1 9.17 13.40 -12.42
CA MET A 1 8.76 12.29 -11.55
C MET A 1 7.24 12.33 -11.46
N GLY A 2 6.56 11.24 -11.82
CA GLY A 2 5.11 11.13 -11.72
C GLY A 2 4.67 10.69 -10.32
N VAL A 3 3.39 10.90 -10.00
CA VAL A 3 2.79 10.43 -8.74
C VAL A 3 2.53 8.92 -8.87
N MET A 4 3.09 8.14 -7.95
CA MET A 4 2.83 6.69 -7.87
C MET A 4 1.58 6.42 -7.03
N TRP A 5 0.90 5.32 -7.31
CA TRP A 5 -0.35 4.93 -6.65
C TRP A 5 -0.20 3.58 -5.98
N ALA A 6 -0.62 3.47 -4.72
CA ALA A 6 -0.61 2.22 -3.98
C ALA A 6 -2.04 1.71 -3.74
N SER A 7 -2.24 0.41 -3.95
CA SER A 7 -3.45 -0.28 -3.52
C SER A 7 -3.34 -0.62 -2.04
N VAL A 8 -4.31 -0.15 -1.25
CA VAL A 8 -4.31 -0.33 0.20
C VAL A 8 -5.58 -1.07 0.62
N MET A 9 -5.38 -2.15 1.37
CA MET A 9 -6.44 -2.98 1.94
C MET A 9 -6.31 -3.01 3.47
N LEU A 10 -7.44 -2.88 4.15
CA LEU A 10 -7.51 -3.06 5.60
C LEU A 10 -7.49 -4.56 5.92
N VAL A 11 -6.53 -4.99 6.74
CA VAL A 11 -6.38 -6.38 7.18
C VAL A 11 -6.65 -6.48 8.67
N PHE A 12 -7.51 -7.43 9.05
CA PHE A 12 -7.79 -7.77 10.44
C PHE A 12 -6.94 -8.98 10.82
N MET A 13 -5.92 -8.79 11.65
CA MET A 13 -5.20 -9.91 12.23
C MET A 13 -5.95 -10.39 13.48
N ALA A 14 -5.88 -11.68 13.80
CA ALA A 14 -6.75 -12.35 14.77
C ALA A 14 -6.70 -11.76 16.20
N ASN A 15 -5.68 -10.95 16.52
CA ASN A 15 -5.38 -10.46 17.86
C ASN A 15 -4.68 -9.10 17.81
N SER A 16 -4.91 -8.32 16.76
CA SER A 16 -4.41 -6.95 16.64
C SER A 16 -5.49 -5.99 16.20
N GLU A 17 -5.18 -4.71 16.31
CA GLU A 17 -5.94 -3.68 15.63
C GLU A 17 -5.87 -3.90 14.09
N PRO A 18 -6.88 -3.46 13.34
CA PRO A 18 -6.86 -3.47 11.89
C PRO A 18 -5.67 -2.64 11.37
N VAL A 19 -4.95 -3.17 10.38
CA VAL A 19 -3.80 -2.50 9.78
C VAL A 19 -4.03 -2.23 8.30
N ASP A 20 -3.57 -1.09 7.81
CA ASP A 20 -3.55 -0.76 6.39
C ASP A 20 -2.36 -1.45 5.71
N MET A 21 -2.65 -2.39 4.80
CA MET A 21 -1.65 -3.14 4.06
C MET A 21 -1.58 -2.65 2.61
N VAL A 22 -0.38 -2.28 2.16
CA VAL A 22 -0.10 -2.01 0.74
C VAL A 22 0.05 -3.34 0.02
N THR A 23 -0.76 -3.56 -1.02
CA THR A 23 -0.76 -4.79 -1.82
C THR A 23 -0.08 -4.62 -3.19
N GLY A 24 0.18 -3.39 -3.63
CA GLY A 24 0.85 -3.09 -4.88
C GLY A 24 1.09 -1.60 -5.08
N ILE A 25 2.02 -1.25 -5.98
CA ILE A 25 2.36 0.11 -6.38
C ILE A 25 2.34 0.19 -7.91
N TYR A 26 1.77 1.27 -8.46
CA TYR A 26 1.47 1.45 -9.87
C TYR A 26 1.82 2.88 -10.33
N ASP A 27 2.03 3.07 -11.63
CA ASP A 27 2.41 4.37 -12.20
C ASP A 27 1.21 5.31 -12.40
N SER A 28 -0.02 4.77 -12.38
CA SER A 28 -1.26 5.53 -12.49
C SER A 28 -2.37 5.02 -11.57
N LYS A 29 -3.36 5.88 -11.33
CA LYS A 29 -4.54 5.51 -10.53
C LYS A 29 -5.37 4.44 -11.25
N GLU A 30 -5.48 4.56 -12.55
CA GLU A 30 -6.26 3.69 -13.42
C GLU A 30 -5.71 2.26 -13.39
N GLU A 31 -4.40 2.09 -13.49
CA GLU A 31 -3.73 0.79 -13.34
C GLU A 31 -3.95 0.20 -11.95
N CYS A 32 -3.82 1.01 -10.89
CA CYS A 32 -4.08 0.56 -9.53
C CYS A 32 -5.53 0.04 -9.37
N ILE A 33 -6.52 0.78 -9.87
CA ILE A 33 -7.94 0.38 -9.80
C ILE A 33 -8.19 -0.89 -10.63
N ALA A 34 -7.60 -0.98 -11.83
CA ALA A 34 -7.74 -2.14 -12.70
C ALA A 34 -7.17 -3.40 -12.02
N ALA A 35 -5.95 -3.32 -11.48
CA ALA A 35 -5.30 -4.41 -10.78
C ALA A 35 -6.10 -4.85 -9.53
N MET A 36 -6.63 -3.90 -8.75
CA MET A 36 -7.48 -4.22 -7.60
C MET A 36 -8.76 -4.96 -8.00
N LYS A 37 -9.41 -4.54 -9.09
CA LYS A 37 -10.61 -5.21 -9.62
C LYS A 37 -10.30 -6.61 -10.14
N GLU A 38 -9.20 -6.76 -10.88
CA GLU A 38 -8.76 -8.05 -11.44
C GLU A 38 -8.43 -9.05 -10.34
N GLN A 39 -7.66 -8.62 -9.34
CA GLN A 39 -7.28 -9.44 -8.19
C GLN A 39 -8.41 -9.60 -7.17
N LYS A 40 -9.55 -8.91 -7.37
CA LYS A 40 -10.71 -8.87 -6.47
C LYS A 40 -10.34 -8.50 -5.04
N ILE A 41 -9.36 -7.60 -4.89
CA ILE A 41 -8.88 -7.13 -3.60
C ILE A 41 -9.78 -5.97 -3.15
N PRO A 42 -10.43 -6.05 -1.97
CA PRO A 42 -11.16 -4.92 -1.42
C PRO A 42 -10.17 -3.86 -0.93
N GLY A 43 -10.47 -2.58 -1.17
CA GLY A 43 -9.61 -1.48 -0.72
C GLY A 43 -9.73 -0.24 -1.59
N ASN A 44 -8.73 0.64 -1.51
CA ASN A 44 -8.66 1.88 -2.27
C ASN A 44 -7.25 2.16 -2.79
N CYS A 45 -7.16 2.97 -3.85
CA CYS A 45 -5.90 3.47 -4.38
C CYS A 45 -5.59 4.87 -3.84
N TYR A 46 -4.41 5.05 -3.25
CA TYR A 46 -3.95 6.35 -2.77
C TYR A 46 -2.57 6.71 -3.37
N PRO A 47 -2.25 8.00 -3.52
CA PRO A 47 -0.90 8.43 -3.83
C PRO A 47 0.08 7.90 -2.78
N VAL A 48 1.22 7.36 -3.20
CA VAL A 48 2.23 6.76 -2.31
C VAL A 48 2.70 7.76 -1.25
N GLU A 49 2.81 9.05 -1.61
CA GLU A 49 3.20 10.12 -0.70
C GLU A 49 2.20 10.35 0.44
N LYS A 50 0.97 9.84 0.32
CA LYS A 50 -0.06 9.92 1.38
C LYS A 50 -0.08 8.71 2.31
N ILE A 51 0.59 7.62 1.96
CA ILE A 51 0.61 6.36 2.74
C ILE A 51 1.94 6.20 3.46
N ILE A 52 3.05 6.58 2.83
CA ILE A 52 4.37 6.50 3.46
C ILE A 52 4.50 7.65 4.45
N HIS A 53 4.45 7.34 5.75
CA HIS A 53 4.97 8.22 6.79
C HIS A 53 6.46 8.44 6.50
N GLN A 54 6.85 9.65 6.09
CA GLN A 54 8.23 10.00 5.70
C GLN A 54 9.28 9.87 6.83
N ASN A 55 8.93 9.31 7.99
CA ASN A 55 9.87 8.93 9.03
C ASN A 55 10.55 7.60 8.66
N PHE A 56 11.39 7.62 7.63
CA PHE A 56 12.37 6.57 7.30
C PHE A 56 13.49 6.50 8.35
N THR A 57 13.14 6.49 9.64
CA THR A 57 14.06 6.22 10.75
C THR A 57 14.12 4.72 11.06
N GLU A 58 13.43 3.89 10.29
CA GLU A 58 13.60 2.45 10.36
C GLU A 58 14.86 2.08 9.58
N THR A 59 15.91 1.74 10.33
CA THR A 59 17.10 1.11 9.77
C THR A 59 16.69 -0.29 9.29
N PRO A 60 16.90 -0.66 8.01
CA PRO A 60 16.65 -2.02 7.57
C PRO A 60 17.40 -2.97 8.49
N ALA A 61 16.71 -3.96 9.07
CA ALA A 61 17.36 -4.97 9.87
C ALA A 61 18.48 -5.59 9.02
N SER A 62 19.73 -5.24 9.34
CA SER A 62 20.89 -5.81 8.69
C SER A 62 20.81 -7.31 8.87
N LYS A 63 20.90 -8.06 7.77
CA LYS A 63 21.01 -9.52 7.81
C LYS A 63 22.21 -9.87 8.71
N SER A 64 21.94 -10.56 9.82
CA SER A 64 22.96 -11.28 10.57
C SER A 64 23.26 -12.62 9.90
#